data_AF-A0AAW2QQY3-F1
#
_entry.id   AF-A0AAW2QQY3-F1
#
_cell.length_a   1.000
_cell.length_b   1.000
_cell.length_c   1.000
_cell.angle_alpha   90.00
_cell.angle_beta   90.00
_cell.angle_gamma   90.00
#
_symmetry.space_group_name_H-M   'P 1'
#
loop_
_entity.id
_entity.type
_entity.pdbx_description
1 polymer ?
#
loop_
_entity_poly.entity_id
_entity_poly.type
_entity_poly.pdbx_seq_one_letter_code
_entity_poly.pdbx_strand_id
1 'polypeptide(L)'
;MPPEATVEDLIAAAIRQYVKEARRPVLPSTDASAFDLHYSQFSLESLDREEKLMELGSRNFFLCPKRATAESGGAAVSPGTSNCSKEAGPATKKGLPWLKFMDFLL
;
A
#
# COMPACT_ATOMS: atom_id res chain seq x y z
N MET A 1 -22.28 -1.40 4.16
CA MET A 1 -22.07 0.03 4.42
C MET A 1 -23.41 0.73 4.36
N PRO A 2 -23.76 1.58 5.33
CA PRO A 2 -24.95 2.42 5.22
C PRO A 2 -24.82 3.39 4.01
N PRO A 3 -25.93 3.87 3.43
CA PRO A 3 -25.90 4.81 2.31
C PRO A 3 -25.16 6.12 2.63
N GLU A 4 -25.23 6.56 3.88
CA GLU A 4 -24.58 7.76 4.40
C GLU A 4 -23.12 7.56 4.80
N ALA A 5 -22.55 6.37 4.56
CA ALA A 5 -21.15 6.10 4.89
C ALA A 5 -20.22 7.02 4.10
N THR A 6 -19.15 7.46 4.76
CA THR A 6 -18.11 8.31 4.16
C THR A 6 -16.90 7.49 3.70
N VAL A 7 -15.96 8.16 3.04
CA VAL A 7 -14.65 7.59 2.71
C VAL A 7 -13.90 7.16 3.96
N GLU A 8 -13.94 7.93 5.04
CA GLU A 8 -13.31 7.56 6.32
C GLU A 8 -13.88 6.26 6.89
N ASP A 9 -15.21 6.09 6.85
CA ASP A 9 -15.86 4.85 7.29
C ASP A 9 -15.36 3.64 6.49
N LEU A 10 -15.10 3.83 5.18
CA LEU A 10 -14.63 2.77 4.30
C LEU A 10 -13.20 2.37 4.61
N ILE A 11 -12.32 3.35 4.82
CA ILE A 11 -10.94 3.12 5.25
C ILE A 11 -10.96 2.31 6.56
N ALA A 12 -11.72 2.76 7.55
CA ALA A 12 -11.80 2.10 8.84
C ALA A 12 -12.36 0.67 8.72
N ALA A 13 -13.41 0.47 7.91
CA ALA A 13 -13.97 -0.87 7.67
C ALA A 13 -13.00 -1.81 6.95
N ALA A 14 -12.28 -1.32 5.95
CA ALA A 14 -11.31 -2.10 5.19
C ALA A 14 -10.13 -2.54 6.07
N ILE A 15 -9.59 -1.65 6.90
CA ILE A 15 -8.50 -1.97 7.84
C ILE A 15 -8.97 -3.00 8.87
N ARG A 16 -10.14 -2.81 9.49
CA ARG A 16 -10.71 -3.78 10.43
C ARG A 16 -10.85 -5.16 9.79
N GLN A 17 -11.36 -5.22 8.55
CA GLN A 17 -11.52 -6.49 7.84
C GLN A 17 -10.18 -7.13 7.48
N TYR A 18 -9.19 -6.34 7.03
CA TYR A 18 -7.85 -6.81 6.72
C TYR A 18 -7.17 -7.47 7.92
N VAL A 19 -7.25 -6.81 9.09
CA VAL A 19 -6.70 -7.31 10.35
C VAL A 19 -7.44 -8.58 10.81
N LYS A 20 -8.78 -8.57 10.72
CA LYS A 20 -9.62 -9.72 11.07
C LYS A 20 -9.28 -10.96 10.24
N GLU A 21 -8.98 -10.77 8.96
CA GLU A 21 -8.57 -11.84 8.04
C GLU A 21 -7.08 -12.23 8.18
N ALA A 22 -6.32 -11.59 9.08
CA ALA A 22 -4.89 -11.80 9.29
C ALA A 22 -4.05 -11.74 7.99
N ARG A 23 -4.44 -10.83 7.08
CA ARG A 23 -3.83 -10.69 5.76
C ARG A 23 -2.39 -10.20 5.82
N ARG A 24 -1.65 -10.45 4.74
CA ARG A 24 -0.24 -10.05 4.55
C ARG A 24 -0.09 -9.19 3.28
N PRO A 25 0.86 -8.23 3.27
CA PRO A 25 1.78 -7.87 4.36
C PRO A 25 1.08 -7.21 5.56
N VAL A 26 1.67 -7.31 6.75
CA VAL A 26 1.08 -6.70 7.96
C VAL A 26 1.04 -5.19 7.78
N LEU A 27 -0.11 -4.58 8.09
CA LEU A 27 -0.26 -3.14 8.04
C LEU A 27 0.63 -2.47 9.10
N PRO A 28 1.31 -1.36 8.76
CA PRO A 28 2.18 -0.64 9.71
C PRO A 28 1.38 0.06 10.83
N SER A 29 0.10 0.35 10.58
CA SER A 29 -0.84 0.94 11.54
C SER A 29 -2.22 0.35 11.31
N THR A 30 -3.03 0.28 12.37
CA THR A 30 -4.46 -0.05 12.29
C THR A 30 -5.36 1.17 12.42
N ASP A 31 -4.77 2.36 12.57
CA ASP A 31 -5.51 3.61 12.59
C ASP A 31 -5.89 4.04 11.17
N ALA A 32 -7.16 4.36 10.96
CA ALA A 32 -7.66 4.90 9.69
C ALA A 32 -6.96 6.21 9.32
N SER A 33 -6.54 7.00 10.30
CA SER A 33 -5.86 8.28 10.06
C SER A 33 -4.55 8.11 9.27
N ALA A 34 -3.90 6.95 9.37
CA ALA A 34 -2.64 6.63 8.72
C ALA A 34 -2.79 6.24 7.23
N PHE A 35 -4.01 6.21 6.70
CA PHE A 35 -4.28 5.84 5.32
C PHE A 35 -5.21 6.82 4.63
N ASP A 36 -5.07 6.90 3.32
CA ASP A 36 -5.95 7.63 2.43
C ASP A 36 -6.46 6.69 1.33
N LEU A 37 -7.58 7.08 0.71
CA LEU A 37 -8.22 6.31 -0.35
C LEU A 37 -7.98 7.02 -1.68
N HIS A 38 -7.60 6.27 -2.72
CA HIS A 38 -7.36 6.79 -4.06
C HIS A 38 -8.16 6.02 -5.10
N TYR A 39 -8.53 6.68 -6.20
CA TYR A 39 -9.13 6.01 -7.35
C TYR A 39 -8.17 5.03 -8.04
N SER A 40 -6.87 5.30 -7.98
CA SER A 40 -5.81 4.52 -8.61
C SER A 40 -4.49 4.65 -7.86
N GLN A 41 -3.59 3.69 -8.00
CA GLN A 41 -2.20 3.80 -7.53
C GLN A 41 -1.42 4.96 -8.20
N PHE A 42 -1.91 5.48 -9.33
CA PHE A 42 -1.31 6.60 -10.05
C PHE A 42 -1.93 7.96 -9.71
N SER A 43 -2.99 7.98 -8.89
CA SER A 43 -3.63 9.22 -8.47
C SER A 43 -2.70 10.00 -7.56
N LEU A 44 -2.49 11.28 -7.87
CA LEU A 44 -1.72 12.19 -7.03
C LEU A 44 -2.52 12.67 -5.81
N GLU A 45 -3.84 12.75 -5.97
CA GLU A 45 -4.77 13.24 -4.95
C GLU A 45 -5.55 12.07 -4.31
N SER A 46 -5.76 12.18 -3.01
CA SER A 46 -6.66 11.31 -2.24
C SER A 46 -8.10 11.81 -2.33
N LEU A 47 -9.04 10.90 -2.09
CA LEU A 47 -10.44 11.24 -1.85
C LEU A 47 -10.60 12.02 -0.56
N ASP A 48 -11.61 12.90 -0.55
CA ASP A 48 -12.00 13.63 0.65
C ASP A 48 -12.63 12.67 1.66
N ARG A 49 -12.32 12.83 2.96
CA ARG A 49 -12.69 11.85 3.99
C ARG A 49 -14.16 11.90 4.32
N GLU A 50 -14.73 13.09 4.24
CA GLU A 50 -16.12 13.40 4.53
C GLU A 50 -17.05 13.13 3.32
N GLU A 51 -16.49 12.88 2.13
CA GLU A 51 -17.26 12.58 0.93
C GLU A 51 -18.06 11.28 1.12
N LYS A 52 -19.34 11.32 0.75
CA LYS A 52 -20.21 10.15 0.88
C LYS A 52 -19.86 9.14 -0.20
N LEU A 53 -19.82 7.86 0.18
CA LEU A 53 -19.54 6.79 -0.76
C LEU A 53 -20.53 6.80 -1.93
N MET A 54 -21.80 7.11 -1.70
CA MET A 54 -22.80 7.12 -2.77
C MET A 54 -22.52 8.15 -3.88
N GLU A 55 -21.77 9.21 -3.57
CA GLU A 55 -21.42 10.29 -4.50
C GLU A 55 -20.20 9.93 -5.37
N LEU A 56 -19.40 8.96 -4.94
CA LEU A 56 -18.23 8.48 -5.67
C LEU A 56 -18.63 7.72 -6.95
N GLY A 57 -17.97 8.05 -8.07
CA GLY A 57 -18.17 7.40 -9.36
C GLY A 57 -17.54 6.00 -9.50
N SER A 58 -16.80 5.54 -8.48
CA SER A 58 -16.16 4.22 -8.46
C SER A 58 -16.64 3.39 -7.27
N ARG A 59 -16.51 2.07 -7.40
CA ARG A 59 -16.64 1.10 -6.29
C ARG A 59 -15.34 0.31 -6.06
N ASN A 60 -14.29 0.65 -6.80
CA ASN A 60 -12.95 0.09 -6.67
C ASN A 60 -12.00 1.22 -6.29
N PHE A 61 -11.22 0.98 -5.24
CA PHE A 61 -10.35 1.99 -4.66
C PHE A 61 -9.05 1.34 -4.18
N PHE A 62 -8.03 2.17 -4.01
CA PHE A 62 -6.72 1.79 -3.51
C PHE A 62 -6.49 2.42 -2.15
N LEU A 63 -6.17 1.60 -1.16
CA LEU A 63 -5.78 2.05 0.17
C LEU A 63 -4.28 2.37 0.16
N CYS A 64 -3.92 3.62 0.38
CA CYS A 64 -2.53 4.08 0.38
C CYS A 64 -2.15 4.60 1.77
N PRO A 65 -0.90 4.39 2.24
CA PRO A 65 -0.40 5.07 3.42
C PRO A 65 -0.44 6.59 3.23
N LYS A 66 -0.95 7.31 4.23
CA LYS A 66 -1.00 8.76 4.22
C LYS A 66 0.42 9.33 4.29
N ARG A 67 0.74 10.25 3.39
CA ARG A 67 2.02 10.97 3.44
C ARG A 67 1.93 12.03 4.53
N ALA A 68 2.92 12.09 5.41
CA ALA A 68 3.06 13.25 6.30
C ALA A 68 3.28 14.49 5.43
N THR A 69 2.43 15.50 5.58
CA THR A 69 2.57 16.79 4.91
C THR A 69 3.82 17.48 5.46
N ALA A 70 4.98 17.20 4.87
CA ALA A 70 6.15 18.03 5.07
C ALA A 70 5.92 19.32 4.28
N GLU A 71 5.67 20.42 4.99
CA GLU A 71 5.80 21.75 4.41
C GLU A 71 7.18 21.85 3.74
N SER A 72 7.19 22.03 2.42
CA SER A 72 8.33 22.33 1.56
C SER A 72 9.69 21.71 1.93
N GLY A 73 10.08 20.66 1.21
CA GLY A 73 11.48 20.33 0.97
C GLY A 73 12.11 19.35 1.94
N GLY A 74 12.19 18.08 1.52
CA GLY A 74 13.03 17.10 2.17
C GLY A 74 12.42 15.70 2.09
N ALA A 75 13.13 14.79 1.42
CA ALA A 75 12.75 13.40 1.23
C ALA A 75 12.34 12.74 2.56
N ALA A 76 11.03 12.55 2.77
CA ALA A 76 10.48 11.80 3.88
C ALA A 76 9.96 10.44 3.40
N VAL A 77 10.44 9.42 4.09
CA VAL A 77 10.40 7.99 3.79
C VAL A 77 8.97 7.49 3.56
N SER A 78 8.68 7.11 2.32
CA SER A 78 7.51 6.27 2.00
C SER A 78 7.65 4.90 2.66
N PRO A 79 6.62 4.37 3.36
CA PRO A 79 6.43 2.93 3.40
C PRO A 79 6.04 2.53 1.96
N GLY A 80 7.01 1.96 1.26
CA GLY A 80 7.12 2.05 -0.19
C GLY A 80 5.94 1.51 -0.99
N THR A 81 5.50 2.29 -1.98
CA THR A 81 5.69 1.79 -3.34
C THR A 81 7.17 1.47 -3.46
N SER A 82 7.53 0.19 -3.40
CA SER A 82 8.82 -0.25 -3.90
C SER A 82 8.83 0.06 -5.39
N ASN A 83 9.22 1.29 -5.76
CA ASN A 83 9.69 1.54 -7.10
C ASN A 83 10.90 0.63 -7.25
N CYS A 84 10.70 -0.52 -7.89
CA CYS A 84 11.73 -1.49 -8.18
C CYS A 84 12.59 -0.94 -9.32
N SER A 85 13.20 0.24 -9.11
CA SER A 85 14.09 0.88 -10.08
C SER A 85 15.56 0.58 -9.79
N LYS A 86 15.84 -0.35 -8.88
CA LYS A 86 17.21 -0.82 -8.68
C LYS A 86 17.56 -1.73 -9.84
N GLU A 87 18.15 -1.15 -10.88
CA GLU A 87 18.78 -1.90 -11.94
C GLU A 87 19.78 -2.88 -11.32
N ALA A 88 19.76 -4.13 -11.78
CA ALA A 88 20.70 -5.13 -11.34
C ALA A 88 22.12 -4.66 -11.70
N GLY A 89 22.96 -4.45 -10.68
CA GLY A 89 24.37 -4.18 -10.89
C GLY A 89 25.05 -5.38 -11.56
N PRO A 90 26.19 -5.18 -12.27
CA PRO A 90 26.87 -6.24 -12.97
C PRO A 90 27.20 -7.39 -12.02
N ALA A 91 26.70 -8.59 -12.36
CA ALA A 91 26.94 -9.81 -11.59
C ALA A 91 28.44 -10.14 -11.62
N THR A 92 29.13 -9.92 -10.50
CA THR A 92 30.44 -10.53 -10.31
C THR A 92 30.21 -12.02 -10.07
N LYS A 93 30.73 -12.85 -10.96
CA LYS A 93 30.63 -14.31 -10.91
C LYS A 93 31.32 -14.85 -9.65
N LYS A 94 30.64 -14.82 -8.51
CA LYS A 94 30.98 -15.62 -7.34
C LYS A 94 30.01 -16.78 -7.36
N GLY A 95 30.50 -17.96 -7.71
CA GLY A 95 29.69 -19.17 -7.84
C GLY A 95 28.78 -19.32 -6.63
N LEU A 96 27.47 -19.21 -6.86
CA LEU A 96 26.48 -19.41 -5.82
C LEU A 96 26.53 -20.88 -5.41
N PRO A 97 26.71 -21.21 -4.12
CA PRO A 97 26.68 -22.59 -3.63
C PRO A 97 25.30 -23.26 -3.82
N TRP A 98 24.28 -22.51 -4.25
CA TRP A 98 22.91 -22.99 -4.48
C TRP A 98 22.82 -24.05 -5.59
N LEU A 99 23.73 -24.07 -6.56
CA LEU A 99 23.77 -25.10 -7.61
C LEU A 99 24.01 -26.52 -7.04
N LYS A 100 24.51 -26.66 -5.81
CA LYS A 100 24.72 -27.96 -5.15
C LYS A 100 23.45 -28.66 -4.69
N PHE A 101 22.31 -27.96 -4.61
CA PHE A 101 21.07 -28.56 -4.14
C PHE A 101 20.35 -29.38 -5.23
N MET A 102 20.61 -29.11 -6.51
CA MET A 102 20.06 -29.88 -7.63
C MET A 102 20.82 -31.20 -7.87
N ASP A 103 22.05 -31.32 -7.36
CA ASP A 103 22.86 -32.55 -7.46
C ASP A 103 22.27 -33.72 -6.64
N PHE A 104 21.36 -33.47 -5.70
CA PHE A 104 20.71 -34.51 -4.88
C PHE A 104 19.42 -35.07 -5.50
N LEU A 105 18.94 -34.49 -6.60
CA LEU A 105 17.70 -34.89 -7.26
C LEU A 105 17.93 -35.62 -8.59
N LEU A 106 19.17 -36.00 -8.89
CA LEU A 106 19.55 -36.81 -10.05
C LEU A 106 20.00 -38.21 -9.64
#